data_AF-A0A3C1LSC8-F1
#
_entry.id   AF-A0A3C1LSC8-F1
#
_cell.length_a   1.000
_cell.length_b   1.000
_cell.length_c   1.000
_cell.angle_alpha   90.00
_cell.angle_beta   90.00
_cell.angle_gamma   90.00
#
_symmetry.space_group_name_H-M   'P 1'
#
loop_
_entity.id
_entity.type
_entity.pdbx_description
1 polymer ?
#
loop_
_entity_poly.entity_id
_entity_poly.type
_entity_poly.pdbx_seq_one_letter_code
_entity_poly.pdbx_strand_id
1 'polypeptide(L)'
;MAGKKKTKPEKLTISIPSSSMSEQAMGNLRAMVKSKEALIKKALGTESLEIEVENGKISFPWFDPAVENGLSVYSTFITALCDTARRLNRVNSKEEKTLENEKYAFRCFLLRIGFVGDAYKEARKVLLKNFSGSSAFKSGPKKTQEGSV
;
A
#
# COMPACT_ATOMS: atom_id res chain seq x y z
N MET A 1 25.54 27.73 -3.10
CA MET A 1 24.34 26.86 -3.29
C MET A 1 24.78 25.59 -4.01
N ALA A 2 24.83 24.46 -3.31
CA ALA A 2 24.93 23.14 -3.94
C ALA A 2 24.14 22.18 -3.05
N GLY A 3 22.99 21.76 -3.56
CA GLY A 3 22.03 20.93 -2.85
C GLY A 3 22.71 19.66 -2.35
N LYS A 4 22.59 19.42 -1.04
CA LYS A 4 22.97 18.16 -0.41
C LYS A 4 22.09 17.06 -1.02
N LYS A 5 22.58 16.38 -2.06
CA LYS A 5 22.07 15.06 -2.49
C LYS A 5 22.28 14.12 -1.32
N LYS A 6 21.25 13.96 -0.49
CA LYS A 6 21.23 12.90 0.51
C LYS A 6 21.13 11.58 -0.24
N THR A 7 22.24 10.84 -0.25
CA THR A 7 22.32 9.41 -0.54
C THR A 7 21.31 8.67 0.35
N LYS A 8 20.13 8.38 -0.18
CA LYS A 8 19.14 7.47 0.38
C LYS A 8 19.10 6.28 -0.60
N PRO A 9 19.04 5.02 -0.12
CA PRO A 9 19.12 3.82 -0.96
C PRO A 9 18.18 3.97 -2.16
N GLU A 10 18.60 3.47 -3.32
CA GLU A 10 18.00 3.66 -4.64
C GLU A 10 16.52 3.23 -4.69
N LYS A 11 15.65 4.00 -4.03
CA LYS A 11 14.22 3.79 -3.99
C LYS A 11 13.61 4.57 -5.13
N LEU A 12 12.78 3.90 -5.90
CA LEU A 12 11.98 4.51 -6.94
C LEU A 12 10.96 5.46 -6.28
N THR A 13 10.95 6.69 -6.78
CA THR A 13 10.01 7.73 -6.35
C THR A 13 8.95 7.93 -7.42
N ILE A 14 7.69 7.81 -7.04
CA ILE A 14 6.55 8.18 -7.88
C ILE A 14 6.02 9.52 -7.41
N SER A 15 5.76 10.44 -8.33
CA SER A 15 5.25 11.77 -8.01
C SER A 15 3.96 12.06 -8.78
N ILE A 16 3.05 12.76 -8.13
CA ILE A 16 1.82 13.28 -8.75
C ILE A 16 1.71 14.79 -8.48
N PRO A 17 1.03 15.56 -9.33
CA PRO A 17 0.79 16.97 -9.06
C PRO A 17 -0.13 17.15 -7.84
N SER A 18 0.23 18.06 -6.93
CA SER A 18 -0.57 18.32 -5.73
C SER A 18 -1.93 18.93 -6.07
N SER A 19 -2.07 19.57 -7.24
CA SER A 19 -3.36 20.04 -7.77
C SER A 19 -4.38 18.90 -7.99
N SER A 20 -3.93 17.65 -8.10
CA SER A 20 -4.81 16.48 -8.19
C SER A 20 -5.39 16.02 -6.84
N MET A 21 -5.08 16.75 -5.76
CA MET A 21 -5.38 16.39 -4.37
C MET A 21 -5.84 17.63 -3.60
N SER A 22 -7.06 17.59 -3.05
CA SER A 22 -7.48 18.62 -2.09
C SER A 22 -6.83 18.40 -0.72
N GLU A 23 -6.83 19.42 0.15
CA GLU A 23 -6.34 19.29 1.53
C GLU A 23 -7.04 18.16 2.29
N GLN A 24 -8.35 18.00 2.09
CA GLN A 24 -9.12 16.90 2.66
C GLN A 24 -8.65 15.54 2.11
N ALA A 25 -8.47 15.42 0.79
CA ALA A 25 -7.99 14.18 0.19
C ALA A 25 -6.57 13.83 0.66
N MET A 26 -5.71 14.82 0.91
CA MET A 26 -4.40 14.62 1.52
C MET A 26 -4.49 14.12 2.97
N GLY A 27 -5.39 14.70 3.77
CA GLY A 27 -5.68 14.21 5.11
C GLY A 27 -6.15 12.75 5.09
N ASN A 28 -7.04 12.42 4.15
CA ASN A 28 -7.53 11.05 3.96
C ASN A 28 -6.43 10.09 3.55
N LEU A 29 -5.59 10.48 2.60
CA LEU A 29 -4.47 9.67 2.12
C LEU A 29 -3.50 9.35 3.26
N ARG A 30 -3.11 10.36 4.04
CA ARG A 30 -2.25 10.18 5.22
C ARG A 30 -2.89 9.25 6.25
N ALA A 31 -4.18 9.41 6.52
CA ALA A 31 -4.91 8.54 7.44
C ALA A 31 -5.02 7.09 6.95
N MET A 32 -5.26 6.87 5.65
CA MET A 32 -5.29 5.55 5.03
C MET A 32 -3.93 4.86 5.10
N VAL A 33 -2.86 5.57 4.70
CA VAL A 33 -1.50 5.05 4.73
C VAL A 33 -1.08 4.72 6.15
N LYS A 34 -1.37 5.61 7.12
CA LYS A 34 -1.11 5.37 8.54
C LYS A 34 -1.88 4.17 9.09
N SER A 35 -3.16 4.05 8.77
CA SER A 35 -4.01 2.94 9.24
C SER A 35 -3.62 1.58 8.67
N LYS A 36 -2.96 1.56 7.50
CA LYS A 36 -2.49 0.36 6.80
C LYS A 36 -0.98 0.28 6.71
N GLU A 37 -0.27 1.03 7.53
CA GLU A 37 1.17 1.25 7.38
C GLU A 37 1.94 -0.07 7.42
N ALA A 38 1.65 -0.92 8.41
CA ALA A 38 2.29 -2.23 8.56
C ALA A 38 2.11 -3.12 7.31
N LEU A 39 0.89 -3.15 6.74
CA LEU A 39 0.61 -3.94 5.55
C LEU A 39 1.32 -3.34 4.31
N ILE A 40 1.25 -2.03 4.12
CA ILE A 40 1.88 -1.38 2.96
C ILE A 40 3.41 -1.52 3.03
N LYS A 41 4.00 -1.35 4.22
CA LYS A 41 5.43 -1.58 4.47
C LYS A 41 5.84 -2.98 4.07
N LYS A 42 5.09 -4.00 4.50
CA LYS A 42 5.33 -5.40 4.16
C LYS A 42 5.15 -5.66 2.67
N ALA A 43 4.09 -5.14 2.05
CA ALA A 43 3.82 -5.28 0.63
C ALA A 43 4.97 -4.75 -0.24
N LEU A 44 5.46 -3.55 0.08
CA LEU A 44 6.51 -2.88 -0.67
C LEU A 44 7.92 -3.30 -0.23
N GLY A 45 8.07 -3.96 0.92
CA GLY A 45 9.38 -4.29 1.51
C GLY A 45 10.13 -3.06 2.01
N THR A 46 9.42 -1.99 2.41
CA THR A 46 10.02 -0.74 2.90
C THR A 46 9.67 -0.50 4.36
N GLU A 47 10.60 0.07 5.12
CA GLU A 47 10.40 0.44 6.52
C GLU A 47 9.84 1.86 6.70
N SER A 48 9.77 2.63 5.62
CA SER A 48 9.35 4.04 5.65
C SER A 48 8.37 4.35 4.51
N LEU A 49 7.26 4.99 4.87
CA LEU A 49 6.20 5.46 3.96
C LEU A 49 6.01 6.97 4.08
N GLU A 50 7.10 7.71 3.96
CA GLU A 50 7.09 9.17 4.02
C GLU A 50 6.44 9.76 2.76
N ILE A 51 5.47 10.66 2.93
CA ILE A 51 4.85 11.39 1.81
C ILE A 51 5.43 12.79 1.79
N GLU A 52 6.24 13.08 0.77
CA GLU A 52 6.85 14.40 0.58
C GLU A 52 5.94 15.28 -0.26
N VAL A 53 5.68 16.50 0.17
CA VAL A 53 4.88 17.48 -0.59
C VAL A 53 5.73 18.71 -0.77
N GLU A 54 6.22 18.93 -1.99
CA GLU A 54 7.12 20.04 -2.32
C GLU A 54 6.86 20.53 -3.74
N ASN A 55 7.03 21.84 -3.98
CA ASN A 55 6.96 22.42 -5.33
C ASN A 55 5.68 22.06 -6.12
N GLY A 56 4.54 21.96 -5.42
CA GLY A 56 3.27 21.59 -6.04
C GLY A 56 3.20 20.12 -6.50
N LYS A 57 4.03 19.24 -5.94
CA LYS A 57 4.05 17.80 -6.23
C LYS A 57 4.05 17.00 -4.94
N ILE A 58 3.42 15.84 -4.99
CA ILE A 58 3.40 14.86 -3.91
C ILE A 58 4.24 13.67 -4.37
N SER A 59 5.29 13.36 -3.63
CA SER A 59 6.29 12.34 -3.94
C SER A 59 6.25 11.19 -2.95
N PHE A 60 6.39 9.98 -3.47
CA PHE A 60 6.30 8.70 -2.75
C PHE A 60 7.59 7.89 -2.97
N PRO A 61 8.66 8.13 -2.19
CA PRO A 61 9.94 7.43 -2.30
C PRO A 61 9.91 6.05 -1.60
N TRP A 62 8.97 5.19 -1.99
CA TRP A 62 8.66 3.94 -1.27
C TRP A 62 9.11 2.67 -1.98
N PHE A 63 9.35 2.77 -3.28
CA PHE A 63 9.32 1.62 -4.17
C PHE A 63 10.70 1.09 -4.47
N ASP A 64 10.78 -0.21 -4.75
CA ASP A 64 12.03 -0.86 -5.12
C ASP A 64 12.13 -0.97 -6.66
N PRO A 65 13.18 -0.42 -7.29
CA PRO A 65 13.32 -0.43 -8.74
C PRO A 65 13.68 -1.80 -9.32
N ALA A 66 14.14 -2.75 -8.49
CA ALA A 66 14.51 -4.10 -8.94
C ALA A 66 13.29 -5.03 -9.13
N VAL A 67 12.08 -4.55 -8.82
CA VAL A 67 10.86 -5.32 -9.03
C VAL A 67 10.44 -5.28 -10.50
N GLU A 68 10.45 -6.45 -11.14
CA GLU A 68 9.93 -6.65 -12.48
C GLU A 68 8.45 -6.25 -12.59
N ASN A 69 8.11 -5.46 -13.61
CA ASN A 69 6.81 -4.78 -13.75
C ASN A 69 6.43 -3.88 -12.56
N GLY A 70 7.38 -3.54 -11.69
CA GLY A 70 7.15 -2.72 -10.50
C GLY A 70 6.61 -1.34 -10.86
N LEU A 71 7.21 -0.66 -11.85
CA LEU A 71 6.80 0.69 -12.27
C LEU A 71 5.29 0.80 -12.56
N SER A 72 4.73 -0.10 -13.38
CA SER A 72 3.31 -0.07 -13.75
C SER A 72 2.42 -0.42 -12.56
N VAL A 73 2.81 -1.41 -11.75
CA VAL A 73 2.10 -1.83 -10.55
C VAL A 73 2.07 -0.70 -9.50
N TYR A 74 3.21 -0.07 -9.23
CA TYR A 74 3.37 0.99 -8.26
C TYR A 74 2.68 2.28 -8.70
N SER A 75 2.78 2.64 -9.98
CA SER A 75 2.07 3.80 -10.54
C SER A 75 0.55 3.62 -10.42
N THR A 76 0.06 2.42 -10.75
CA THR A 76 -1.36 2.05 -10.57
C THR A 76 -1.75 2.10 -9.10
N PHE A 77 -0.89 1.62 -8.20
CA PHE A 77 -1.13 1.64 -6.76
C PHE A 77 -1.24 3.05 -6.19
N ILE A 78 -0.31 3.95 -6.54
CA ILE A 78 -0.37 5.35 -6.14
C ILE A 78 -1.62 6.03 -6.71
N THR A 79 -1.93 5.80 -7.99
CA THR A 79 -3.12 6.35 -8.63
C THR A 79 -4.40 5.90 -7.92
N ALA A 80 -4.52 4.61 -7.63
CA ALA A 80 -5.67 4.03 -6.92
C ALA A 80 -5.80 4.53 -5.48
N LEU A 81 -4.68 4.65 -4.74
CA LEU A 81 -4.65 5.25 -3.41
C LEU A 81 -5.17 6.69 -3.44
N CYS A 82 -4.66 7.48 -4.39
CA CYS A 82 -5.01 8.87 -4.53
C CYS A 82 -6.48 9.03 -4.93
N ASP A 83 -6.95 8.22 -5.87
CA ASP A 83 -8.34 8.23 -6.29
C ASP A 83 -9.30 7.85 -5.16
N THR A 84 -8.93 6.83 -4.39
CA THR A 84 -9.73 6.43 -3.22
C THR A 84 -9.74 7.54 -2.16
N ALA A 85 -8.60 8.16 -1.87
CA ALA A 85 -8.51 9.23 -0.89
C ALA A 85 -9.35 10.47 -1.28
N ARG A 86 -9.47 10.75 -2.59
CA ARG A 86 -10.40 11.78 -3.12
C ARG A 86 -11.87 11.40 -2.92
N ARG A 87 -12.24 10.14 -3.15
CA ARG A 87 -13.62 9.66 -3.05
C ARG A 87 -14.10 9.50 -1.61
N LEU A 88 -13.19 9.22 -0.68
CA LEU A 88 -13.55 9.07 0.72
C LEU A 88 -13.96 10.40 1.34
N ASN A 89 -15.19 10.49 1.82
CA ASN A 89 -15.64 11.66 2.57
C ASN A 89 -15.18 11.60 4.04
N ARG A 90 -15.06 10.38 4.59
CA ARG A 90 -14.58 10.12 5.95
C ARG A 90 -13.71 8.87 5.97
N VAL A 91 -12.47 8.97 6.48
CA VAL A 91 -11.62 7.81 6.71
C VAL A 91 -11.98 7.19 8.05
N ASN A 92 -12.40 5.93 8.03
CA ASN A 92 -12.59 5.17 9.25
C ASN A 92 -11.21 4.71 9.73
N SER A 93 -10.60 5.48 10.63
CA SER A 93 -9.29 5.21 11.26
C SER A 93 -9.31 4.02 12.22
N LYS A 94 -10.26 3.09 12.06
CA LYS A 94 -10.26 1.87 12.86
C LYS A 94 -9.00 1.11 12.47
N GLU A 95 -7.99 1.24 13.33
CA GLU A 95 -6.80 0.40 13.33
C GLU A 95 -7.27 -1.02 13.07
N GLU A 96 -6.60 -1.68 12.14
CA GLU A 96 -6.88 -3.06 11.80
C GLU A 96 -6.38 -3.95 12.94
N LYS A 97 -7.11 -3.87 14.07
CA LYS A 97 -6.92 -4.69 15.24
C LYS A 97 -6.97 -6.14 14.78
N THR A 98 -5.82 -6.78 14.89
CA THR A 98 -5.64 -8.23 14.90
C THR A 98 -6.31 -8.93 13.72
N LEU A 99 -5.77 -8.76 12.51
CA LEU A 99 -6.04 -9.73 11.46
C LEU A 99 -5.00 -10.84 11.55
N GLU A 100 -5.44 -12.01 12.00
CA GLU A 100 -4.69 -13.27 11.97
C GLU A 100 -4.18 -13.62 10.55
N ASN A 101 -4.72 -12.97 9.51
CA ASN A 101 -4.27 -13.12 8.13
C ASN A 101 -4.06 -11.77 7.41
N GLU A 102 -2.82 -11.28 7.49
CA GLU A 102 -2.36 -10.05 6.84
C GLU A 102 -2.53 -10.07 5.30
N LYS A 103 -2.36 -11.25 4.68
CA LYS A 103 -2.48 -11.41 3.22
C LYS A 103 -3.92 -11.21 2.75
N TYR A 104 -4.88 -11.77 3.49
CA TYR A 104 -6.31 -11.56 3.21
C TYR A 104 -6.71 -10.09 3.42
N ALA A 105 -6.22 -9.49 4.50
CA ALA A 105 -6.44 -8.07 4.81
C ALA A 105 -6.02 -7.16 3.65
N PHE A 106 -4.78 -7.34 3.20
CA PHE A 106 -4.21 -6.51 2.16
C PHE A 106 -4.89 -6.76 0.81
N ARG A 107 -5.28 -8.01 0.51
CA ARG A 107 -6.12 -8.31 -0.66
C ARG A 107 -7.44 -7.52 -0.65
N CYS A 108 -8.17 -7.53 0.47
CA CYS A 108 -9.41 -6.76 0.61
C CYS A 108 -9.17 -5.25 0.46
N PHE A 109 -8.04 -4.74 0.97
CA PHE A 109 -7.64 -3.36 0.78
C PHE A 109 -7.40 -3.03 -0.71
N LEU A 110 -6.64 -3.87 -1.42
CA LEU A 110 -6.40 -3.70 -2.87
C LEU A 110 -7.71 -3.68 -3.66
N LEU A 111 -8.65 -4.57 -3.34
CA LEU A 111 -9.98 -4.57 -3.96
C LEU A 111 -10.75 -3.27 -3.69
N ARG A 112 -10.69 -2.75 -2.46
CA ARG A 112 -11.38 -1.51 -2.09
C ARG A 112 -10.83 -0.28 -2.83
N ILE A 113 -9.52 -0.24 -3.10
CA ILE A 113 -8.91 0.90 -3.81
C ILE A 113 -9.00 0.79 -5.34
N GLY A 114 -9.40 -0.37 -5.89
CA GLY A 114 -9.69 -0.51 -7.33
C GLY A 114 -8.99 -1.66 -8.06
N PHE A 115 -8.21 -2.52 -7.40
CA PHE A 115 -7.52 -3.66 -8.04
C PHE A 115 -8.48 -4.84 -8.27
N VAL A 116 -9.53 -4.63 -9.04
CA VAL A 116 -10.62 -5.58 -9.29
C VAL A 116 -10.55 -6.12 -10.73
N GLY A 117 -10.73 -7.43 -10.92
CA GLY A 117 -10.69 -8.07 -12.23
C GLY A 117 -9.33 -8.67 -12.61
N ASP A 118 -9.28 -9.39 -13.73
CA ASP A 118 -8.10 -10.17 -14.14
C ASP A 118 -6.92 -9.27 -14.55
N ALA A 119 -7.18 -8.09 -15.09
CA ALA A 119 -6.16 -7.09 -15.45
C ALA A 119 -5.23 -6.69 -14.28
N TYR A 120 -5.70 -6.81 -13.04
CA TYR A 120 -4.92 -6.48 -11.83
C TYR A 120 -4.37 -7.72 -11.11
N LYS A 121 -4.48 -8.90 -11.71
CA LYS A 121 -4.05 -10.17 -11.10
C LYS A 121 -2.54 -10.18 -10.85
N GLU A 122 -1.76 -9.76 -11.82
CA GLU A 122 -0.30 -9.66 -11.70
C GLU A 122 0.10 -8.61 -10.66
N ALA A 123 -0.52 -7.44 -10.71
CA ALA A 123 -0.27 -6.38 -9.73
C ALA A 123 -0.57 -6.83 -8.29
N ARG A 124 -1.69 -7.53 -8.08
CA ARG A 124 -2.02 -8.13 -6.78
C ARG A 124 -1.01 -9.19 -6.36
N LYS A 125 -0.50 -10.01 -7.28
CA LYS A 125 0.53 -11.02 -6.99
C LYS A 125 1.83 -10.36 -6.52
N VAL A 126 2.28 -9.32 -7.22
CA VAL A 126 3.48 -8.55 -6.84
C VAL A 126 3.32 -7.91 -5.47
N LEU A 127 2.19 -7.23 -5.24
CA LEU A 127 1.92 -6.53 -3.98
C LEU A 127 1.67 -7.49 -2.79
N LEU A 128 1.22 -8.72 -3.04
CA LEU A 128 0.97 -9.74 -2.01
C LEU A 128 2.15 -10.70 -1.80
N LYS A 129 3.25 -10.59 -2.56
CA LYS A 129 4.36 -11.56 -2.55
C LYS A 129 5.08 -11.67 -1.21
N ASN A 130 5.15 -10.56 -0.47
CA ASN A 130 5.87 -10.46 0.80
C ASN A 130 5.02 -10.87 2.03
N PHE A 131 3.76 -11.27 1.83
CA PHE A 131 2.89 -11.68 2.93
C PHE A 131 2.88 -13.20 3.13
N SER A 132 3.11 -13.60 4.37
CA SER A 132 2.90 -14.96 4.84
C SER A 132 1.41 -15.23 5.08
N GLY A 133 0.94 -16.46 4.83
CA GLY A 133 -0.46 -16.86 5.02
C GLY A 133 -1.23 -17.11 3.71
N SER A 134 -2.51 -17.51 3.84
CA SER A 134 -3.38 -17.85 2.70
C SER A 134 -4.18 -16.64 2.23
N SER A 135 -4.21 -16.34 0.93
CA SER A 135 -5.06 -15.25 0.40
C SER A 135 -6.55 -15.62 0.32
N ALA A 136 -6.92 -16.86 0.68
CA ALA A 136 -8.26 -17.41 0.51
C ALA A 136 -9.14 -17.36 1.77
N PHE A 137 -8.57 -17.34 2.97
CA PHE A 137 -9.34 -17.46 4.23
C PHE A 137 -8.95 -16.40 5.25
N LYS A 138 -9.93 -15.82 5.95
CA LYS A 138 -9.71 -14.80 6.99
C LYS A 138 -9.04 -15.37 8.27
N SER A 139 -9.14 -16.67 8.50
CA SER A 139 -8.42 -17.43 9.52
C SER A 139 -7.67 -18.59 8.83
N GLY A 140 -6.50 -18.98 9.34
CA GLY A 140 -5.82 -20.20 8.89
C GLY A 140 -6.70 -21.45 9.06
N PRO A 141 -6.39 -22.58 8.42
CA PRO A 141 -7.10 -23.83 8.72
C PRO A 141 -7.05 -24.04 10.24
N LYS A 142 -8.22 -24.25 10.86
CA LYS A 142 -8.29 -24.61 12.28
C LYS A 142 -7.32 -25.76 12.47
N LYS A 143 -6.31 -25.62 13.36
CA LYS A 143 -5.61 -26.79 13.87
C LYS A 143 -6.68 -27.63 14.57
N THR A 144 -7.18 -28.64 13.89
CA THR A 144 -7.78 -29.80 14.55
C THR A 144 -6.69 -30.31 15.47
N GLN A 145 -6.85 -30.06 16.77
CA GLN A 145 -6.12 -30.82 17.77
C GLN A 145 -6.62 -32.25 17.61
N GLU A 146 -5.85 -33.06 16.87
CA GLU A 146 -6.00 -34.51 16.91
C GLU A 146 -5.78 -34.94 18.35
N GLY A 147 -6.85 -35.44 18.95
CA GLY A 147 -6.79 -36.11 20.25
C GLY A 147 -5.79 -37.25 20.15
N SER A 148 -4.75 -37.18 20.99
CA SER A 148 -4.01 -38.37 21.34
C SER A 148 -4.84 -39.14 22.36
N VAL A 149 -5.32 -40.29 21.91
CA VAL A 149 -5.81 -41.41 22.72
C VAL A 149 -4.74 -41.86 23.71
#